data_AF-A0A6I0F149-F1
#
_entry.id   AF-A0A6I0F149-F1
#
_cell.length_a   1.000
_cell.length_b   1.000
_cell.length_c   1.000
_cell.angle_alpha   90.00
_cell.angle_beta   90.00
_cell.angle_gamma   90.00
#
_symmetry.space_group_name_H-M   'P 1'
#
loop_
_entity.id
_entity.type
_entity.pdbx_description
1 polymer ?
#
loop_
_entity_poly.entity_id
_entity_poly.type
_entity_poly.pdbx_seq_one_letter_code
_entity_poly.pdbx_strand_id
1 'polypeptide(L)'
;MARIIKQNSKIKKVFYDSIKQANLRKVNYDFEKEKDNKIKGFKGELSVIVSLFLSLSKEFIVINDAVFEVTPNQFFQIDHLVIGRSKIFLVETKTWNGEFDCLQHTWMYKGLNKYTEAYKNPIQQCKFHNQVFKQWLKDNLSQEEFHIAEKHIQSLLVLNKGFIDINEMPPEIPVRIGGDAAANYIKDTPGKNLSEDLIAKIAEKIMNAELLDHYKWVHDNCDIMDVRMVYIYENEETAEQIRKSYLNKNYRVGNLNVIEGNIGYCFEITQDLEKEFSRQVKPQTSIVNTFFENINYIIRKSSFKKMIVIIVIVFILHSGITKLFNVINKALEYKYLETEKEVEAVVQIPVLEFVVGSYPSNVRGTYILVKDGDKHIIDGIFQTDTTVRFYEDKKVHLRKSDGEIIEYSLINDIIDLKVANQYTTINHNGESYIELGVFKYDFSLNDIIK
;
A
#
# COMPACT_ATOMS: atom_id res chain seq x y z
N MET A 1 -13.37 25.83 -2.47
CA MET A 1 -12.58 24.62 -2.77
C MET A 1 -12.40 23.85 -1.49
N ALA A 2 -12.63 22.53 -1.55
CA ALA A 2 -12.45 21.63 -0.41
C ALA A 2 -10.99 21.46 -0.02
N ARG A 3 -10.77 21.03 1.23
CA ARG A 3 -9.46 20.64 1.71
C ARG A 3 -9.15 19.22 1.24
N ILE A 4 -8.21 19.06 0.33
CA ILE A 4 -7.69 17.73 -0.05
C ILE A 4 -6.62 17.32 0.96
N ILE A 5 -6.71 16.10 1.47
CA ILE A 5 -5.65 15.51 2.30
C ILE A 5 -5.22 14.16 1.72
N LYS A 6 -3.94 13.83 1.91
CA LYS A 6 -3.35 12.55 1.47
C LYS A 6 -3.25 11.60 2.66
N GLN A 7 -3.60 10.34 2.42
CA GLN A 7 -3.36 9.27 3.38
C GLN A 7 -1.92 8.75 3.26
N ASN A 8 -1.40 8.19 4.36
CA ASN A 8 -0.13 7.48 4.44
C ASN A 8 0.11 6.57 3.21
N SER A 9 1.26 6.77 2.56
CA SER A 9 1.60 6.06 1.32
C SER A 9 1.96 4.59 1.54
N LYS A 10 2.35 4.19 2.77
CA LYS A 10 2.78 2.82 3.09
C LYS A 10 1.65 1.81 2.90
N ILE A 11 0.46 2.08 3.45
CA ILE A 11 -0.70 1.19 3.30
C ILE A 11 -1.17 1.09 1.84
N LYS A 12 -1.17 2.22 1.12
CA LYS A 12 -1.49 2.25 -0.31
C LYS A 12 -0.52 1.40 -1.13
N LYS A 13 0.79 1.49 -0.84
CA LYS A 13 1.81 0.69 -1.52
C LYS A 13 1.57 -0.80 -1.35
N VAL A 14 1.36 -1.27 -0.11
CA VAL A 14 1.09 -2.69 0.18
C VAL A 14 -0.18 -3.18 -0.52
N PHE A 15 -1.23 -2.36 -0.54
CA PHE A 15 -2.45 -2.68 -1.27
C PHE A 15 -2.23 -2.83 -2.79
N TYR A 16 -1.54 -1.89 -3.44
CA TYR A 16 -1.28 -2.00 -4.87
C TYR A 16 -0.34 -3.16 -5.22
N ASP A 17 0.64 -3.44 -4.36
CA ASP A 17 1.51 -4.61 -4.50
C ASP A 17 0.72 -5.93 -4.39
N SER A 18 -0.24 -6.03 -3.46
CA SER A 18 -1.10 -7.21 -3.32
C SER A 18 -2.01 -7.42 -4.54
N ILE A 19 -2.59 -6.34 -5.10
CA ILE A 19 -3.36 -6.39 -6.36
C ILE A 19 -2.48 -6.86 -7.52
N LYS A 20 -1.26 -6.31 -7.63
CA LYS A 20 -0.32 -6.68 -8.70
C LYS A 20 0.01 -8.17 -8.63
N GLN A 21 0.28 -8.70 -7.43
CA GLN A 21 0.54 -10.13 -7.23
C GLN A 21 -0.67 -11.01 -7.58
N ALA A 22 -1.88 -10.60 -7.18
CA ALA A 22 -3.10 -11.33 -7.51
C ALA A 22 -3.36 -11.40 -9.02
N ASN A 23 -3.07 -10.32 -9.75
CA ASN A 23 -3.20 -10.27 -11.21
C ASN A 23 -2.13 -11.10 -11.93
N LEU A 24 -0.89 -11.13 -11.44
CA LEU A 24 0.17 -11.97 -12.00
C LEU A 24 -0.18 -13.48 -11.95
N ARG A 25 -0.96 -13.89 -10.95
CA ARG A 25 -1.43 -15.28 -10.81
C ARG A 25 -2.56 -15.65 -11.78
N LYS A 26 -3.24 -14.67 -12.38
CA LYS A 26 -4.33 -14.90 -13.37
C LYS A 26 -3.75 -14.90 -14.79
N VAL A 27 -3.18 -16.03 -15.21
CA VAL A 27 -2.69 -16.20 -16.59
C VAL A 27 -3.82 -16.71 -17.48
N ASN A 28 -4.45 -15.77 -18.20
CA ASN A 28 -5.13 -15.89 -19.51
C ASN A 28 -6.06 -14.68 -19.65
N TYR A 29 -5.59 -13.55 -20.17
CA TYR A 29 -6.41 -12.34 -20.28
C TYR A 29 -6.03 -11.46 -21.47
N ASP A 30 -7.05 -10.81 -22.05
CA ASP A 30 -6.96 -9.89 -23.18
C ASP A 30 -6.49 -8.50 -22.71
N PHE A 31 -5.19 -8.26 -22.81
CA PHE A 31 -4.48 -7.09 -22.27
C PHE A 31 -5.01 -5.74 -22.77
N GLU A 32 -5.49 -5.67 -24.02
CA GLU A 32 -5.96 -4.40 -24.61
C GLU A 32 -7.28 -3.94 -23.99
N LYS A 33 -8.21 -4.88 -23.80
CA LYS A 33 -9.52 -4.60 -23.17
C LYS A 33 -9.37 -4.17 -21.71
N GLU A 34 -8.44 -4.75 -20.98
CA GLU A 34 -8.16 -4.36 -19.59
C GLU A 34 -7.56 -2.95 -19.50
N LYS A 35 -6.61 -2.63 -20.40
CA LYS A 35 -6.02 -1.30 -20.50
C LYS A 35 -7.06 -0.23 -20.78
N ASP A 36 -7.96 -0.47 -21.73
CA ASP A 36 -9.04 0.46 -22.05
C ASP A 36 -10.01 0.65 -20.89
N ASN A 37 -10.33 -0.41 -20.15
CA ASN A 37 -11.17 -0.33 -18.97
C ASN A 37 -10.50 0.47 -17.84
N LYS A 38 -9.19 0.30 -17.61
CA LYS A 38 -8.43 1.09 -16.63
C LYS A 38 -8.41 2.58 -16.99
N ILE A 39 -8.17 2.92 -18.27
CA ILE A 39 -8.19 4.31 -18.74
C ILE A 39 -9.59 4.93 -18.57
N LYS A 40 -10.65 4.18 -18.85
CA LYS A 40 -12.03 4.64 -18.66
C LYS A 40 -12.34 4.86 -17.18
N GLY A 41 -11.95 3.93 -16.30
CA GLY A 41 -12.10 4.05 -14.85
C GLY A 41 -11.41 5.31 -14.31
N PHE A 42 -10.13 5.48 -14.64
CA PHE A 42 -9.33 6.65 -14.22
C PHE A 42 -9.95 7.99 -14.68
N LYS A 43 -10.43 8.07 -15.93
CA LYS A 43 -11.13 9.28 -16.41
C LYS A 43 -12.44 9.52 -15.66
N GLY A 44 -13.10 8.46 -15.21
CA GLY A 44 -14.27 8.49 -14.35
C GLY A 44 -14.00 9.16 -13.02
N GLU A 45 -13.06 8.59 -12.28
CA GLU A 45 -12.64 9.08 -10.97
C GLU A 45 -12.13 10.52 -11.06
N LEU A 46 -11.29 10.84 -12.06
CA LEU A 46 -10.75 12.19 -12.23
C LEU A 46 -11.84 13.26 -12.42
N SER A 47 -12.90 12.95 -13.15
CA SER A 47 -14.05 13.85 -13.34
C SER A 47 -14.73 14.19 -12.01
N VAL A 48 -14.89 13.18 -11.15
CA VAL A 48 -15.50 13.35 -9.82
C VAL A 48 -14.57 14.10 -8.88
N ILE A 49 -13.27 13.79 -8.86
CA ILE A 49 -12.25 14.52 -8.08
C ILE A 49 -12.32 16.02 -8.37
N VAL A 50 -12.31 16.41 -9.65
CA VAL A 50 -12.34 17.82 -10.06
C VAL A 50 -13.63 18.49 -9.59
N SER A 51 -14.77 17.82 -9.76
CA SER A 51 -16.08 18.36 -9.36
C SER A 51 -16.17 18.56 -7.85
N LEU A 52 -15.75 17.56 -7.06
CA LEU A 52 -15.73 17.65 -5.59
C LEU A 52 -14.81 18.79 -5.11
N PHE A 53 -13.61 18.91 -5.69
CA PHE A 53 -12.64 19.93 -5.29
C PHE A 53 -13.13 21.35 -5.56
N LEU A 54 -13.67 21.60 -6.76
CA LEU A 54 -14.09 22.93 -7.19
C LEU A 54 -15.40 23.37 -6.51
N SER A 55 -16.36 22.45 -6.38
CA SER A 55 -17.73 22.77 -5.96
C SER A 55 -17.93 22.77 -4.44
N LEU A 56 -17.12 22.02 -3.69
CA LEU A 56 -17.23 21.98 -2.22
C LEU A 56 -16.44 23.13 -1.56
N SER A 57 -16.93 23.57 -0.39
CA SER A 57 -16.28 24.60 0.43
C SER A 57 -15.12 24.01 1.25
N LYS A 58 -14.29 24.88 1.84
CA LYS A 58 -13.14 24.49 2.69
C LYS A 58 -13.52 23.72 3.96
N GLU A 59 -14.81 23.70 4.29
CA GLU A 59 -15.36 22.98 5.44
C GLU A 59 -15.44 21.47 5.18
N PHE A 60 -15.32 21.06 3.91
CA PHE A 60 -15.25 19.65 3.51
C PHE A 60 -13.79 19.22 3.37
N ILE A 61 -13.53 18.01 3.85
CA ILE A 61 -12.28 17.29 3.63
C ILE A 61 -12.55 16.24 2.56
N VAL A 62 -11.67 16.15 1.56
CA VAL A 62 -11.73 15.12 0.51
C VAL A 62 -10.45 14.28 0.56
N ILE A 63 -10.60 12.97 0.66
CA ILE A 63 -9.51 11.99 0.60
C ILE A 63 -9.82 11.07 -0.59
N ASN A 64 -8.91 11.04 -1.58
CA ASN A 64 -9.04 10.16 -2.74
C ASN A 64 -8.24 8.87 -2.54
N ASP A 65 -8.78 7.78 -3.07
CA ASP A 65 -8.20 6.43 -3.01
C ASP A 65 -7.84 6.03 -1.57
N ALA A 66 -8.78 6.19 -0.64
CA ALA A 66 -8.56 5.88 0.77
C ALA A 66 -8.54 4.36 0.98
N VAL A 67 -7.40 3.82 1.42
CA VAL A 67 -7.16 2.40 1.61
C VAL A 67 -7.12 2.08 3.10
N PHE A 68 -7.75 0.99 3.49
CA PHE A 68 -7.82 0.55 4.87
C PHE A 68 -7.66 -0.97 4.97
N GLU A 69 -7.17 -1.42 6.11
CA GLU A 69 -7.08 -2.83 6.48
C GLU A 69 -7.90 -3.06 7.76
N VAL A 70 -8.84 -4.01 7.73
CA VAL A 70 -9.74 -4.31 8.87
C VAL A 70 -9.50 -5.69 9.47
N THR A 71 -8.99 -6.61 8.66
CA THR A 71 -8.47 -7.89 9.11
C THR A 71 -7.16 -8.16 8.35
N PRO A 72 -6.26 -8.99 8.89
CA PRO A 72 -4.97 -9.27 8.27
C PRO A 72 -5.10 -9.64 6.78
N ASN A 73 -4.44 -8.85 5.93
CA ASN A 73 -4.44 -8.98 4.46
C ASN A 73 -5.79 -8.72 3.77
N GLN A 74 -6.81 -8.25 4.49
CA GLN A 74 -8.09 -7.85 3.90
C GLN A 74 -8.16 -6.31 3.78
N PHE A 75 -7.83 -5.85 2.58
CA PHE A 75 -7.87 -4.43 2.25
C PHE A 75 -9.17 -4.05 1.54
N PHE A 76 -9.59 -2.79 1.74
CA PHE A 76 -10.60 -2.15 0.89
C PHE A 76 -10.17 -0.73 0.53
N GLN A 77 -10.63 -0.26 -0.63
CA GLN A 77 -10.39 1.09 -1.13
C GLN A 77 -11.72 1.81 -1.30
N ILE A 78 -11.79 3.05 -0.84
CA ILE A 78 -12.89 3.98 -1.13
C ILE A 78 -12.37 5.01 -2.14
N ASP A 79 -13.04 5.16 -3.29
CA ASP A 79 -12.60 6.06 -4.36
C ASP A 79 -12.50 7.50 -3.87
N HIS A 80 -13.57 8.02 -3.25
CA HIS A 80 -13.54 9.34 -2.59
C HIS A 80 -14.25 9.29 -1.24
N LEU A 81 -13.53 9.67 -0.19
CA LEU A 81 -14.07 9.87 1.15
C LEU A 81 -14.22 11.37 1.39
N VAL A 82 -15.46 11.82 1.60
CA VAL A 82 -15.76 13.24 1.82
C VAL A 82 -16.31 13.44 3.22
N ILE A 83 -15.63 14.22 4.06
CA ILE A 83 -16.02 14.46 5.45
C ILE A 83 -16.46 15.92 5.58
N GLY A 84 -17.70 16.13 6.01
CA GLY A 84 -18.24 17.44 6.33
C GLY A 84 -19.01 17.43 7.65
N ARG A 85 -19.52 18.59 8.05
CA ARG A 85 -20.30 18.73 9.31
C ARG A 85 -21.65 18.00 9.28
N SER A 86 -22.18 17.74 8.09
CA SER A 86 -23.44 17.02 7.90
C SER A 86 -23.24 15.51 7.98
N LYS A 87 -22.33 14.98 7.16
CA LYS A 87 -22.13 13.54 6.93
C LYS A 87 -20.68 13.21 6.54
N ILE A 88 -20.35 11.93 6.65
CA ILE A 88 -19.16 11.29 6.08
C ILE A 88 -19.63 10.49 4.86
N PHE A 89 -19.31 10.95 3.65
CA PHE A 89 -19.71 10.32 2.41
C PHE A 89 -18.66 9.34 1.91
N LEU A 90 -19.07 8.08 1.67
CA LEU A 90 -18.28 7.06 1.00
C LEU A 90 -18.70 7.05 -0.47
N VAL A 91 -17.95 7.72 -1.32
CA VAL A 91 -18.28 7.90 -2.73
C VAL A 91 -17.64 6.79 -3.56
N GLU A 92 -18.47 6.03 -4.26
CA GLU A 92 -18.06 5.00 -5.21
C GLU A 92 -18.31 5.49 -6.64
N THR A 93 -17.36 5.26 -7.54
CA THR A 93 -17.40 5.78 -8.91
C THR A 93 -17.46 4.66 -9.93
N LYS A 94 -18.44 4.70 -10.83
CA LYS A 94 -18.54 3.75 -11.95
C LYS A 94 -18.63 4.47 -13.28
N THR A 95 -17.85 3.98 -14.25
CA THR A 95 -17.87 4.45 -15.64
C THR A 95 -18.61 3.43 -16.51
N TRP A 96 -19.88 3.20 -16.20
CA TRP A 96 -20.71 2.27 -16.96
C TRP A 96 -21.58 3.03 -17.95
N ASN A 97 -21.92 2.41 -19.08
CA ASN A 97 -22.97 2.89 -19.98
C ASN A 97 -24.07 1.84 -19.92
N GLY A 98 -25.36 2.21 -19.98
CA GLY A 98 -26.46 1.23 -19.94
C GLY A 98 -27.73 1.82 -19.37
N GLU A 99 -28.81 1.04 -19.49
CA GLU A 99 -30.11 1.22 -18.82
C GLU A 99 -30.15 0.18 -17.69
N PHE A 100 -30.36 0.64 -16.46
CA PHE A 100 -30.36 -0.21 -15.28
C PHE A 100 -31.79 -0.40 -14.80
N ASP A 101 -32.24 -1.65 -14.80
CA ASP A 101 -33.51 -2.04 -14.23
C ASP A 101 -33.26 -2.49 -12.77
N CYS A 102 -33.86 -1.77 -11.82
CA CYS A 102 -33.69 -2.01 -10.39
C CYS A 102 -34.77 -2.94 -9.80
N LEU A 103 -35.66 -3.53 -10.60
CA LEU A 103 -36.80 -4.33 -10.13
C LEU A 103 -36.43 -5.53 -9.23
N GLN A 104 -35.17 -5.97 -9.20
CA GLN A 104 -34.76 -7.19 -8.47
C GLN A 104 -33.41 -7.10 -7.74
N HIS A 105 -32.92 -5.90 -7.39
CA HIS A 105 -31.57 -5.70 -6.83
C HIS A 105 -30.41 -6.14 -7.75
N THR A 106 -30.70 -6.52 -8.99
CA THR A 106 -29.73 -6.95 -9.99
C THR A 106 -29.41 -5.80 -10.93
N TRP A 107 -28.12 -5.54 -11.15
CA TRP A 107 -27.69 -4.50 -12.07
C TRP A 107 -27.62 -5.11 -13.47
N MET A 108 -28.54 -4.76 -14.36
CA MET A 108 -28.52 -5.25 -15.73
C MET A 108 -27.85 -4.23 -16.66
N TYR A 109 -26.99 -4.69 -17.57
CA TYR A 109 -26.46 -3.91 -18.68
C TYR A 109 -27.26 -4.22 -19.95
N LYS A 110 -27.77 -3.18 -20.60
CA LYS A 110 -28.36 -3.28 -21.95
C LYS A 110 -27.25 -3.26 -23.01
N GLY A 111 -26.92 -4.43 -23.54
CA GLY A 111 -26.13 -4.55 -24.76
C GLY A 111 -26.95 -4.22 -26.01
N LEU A 112 -26.33 -4.31 -27.18
CA LEU A 112 -26.99 -4.02 -28.47
C LEU A 112 -28.30 -4.81 -28.68
N ASN A 113 -28.49 -5.99 -28.06
CA ASN A 113 -29.69 -6.82 -28.21
C ASN A 113 -30.11 -7.67 -26.97
N LYS A 114 -29.45 -7.55 -25.80
CA LYS A 114 -29.79 -8.34 -24.59
C LYS A 114 -29.46 -7.60 -23.30
N TYR A 115 -30.23 -7.85 -22.25
CA TYR A 115 -29.87 -7.53 -20.88
C TYR A 115 -28.92 -8.60 -20.33
N THR A 116 -27.83 -8.20 -19.69
CA THR A 116 -26.89 -9.10 -19.02
C THR A 116 -26.62 -8.60 -17.61
N GLU A 117 -26.62 -9.49 -16.63
CA GLU A 117 -26.30 -9.14 -15.25
C GLU A 117 -24.85 -8.64 -15.13
N ALA A 118 -24.67 -7.54 -14.41
CA ALA A 118 -23.38 -6.98 -14.11
C ALA A 118 -22.63 -7.91 -13.14
N TYR A 119 -21.41 -8.30 -13.53
CA TYR A 119 -20.56 -9.20 -12.74
C TYR A 119 -20.26 -8.72 -11.31
N LYS A 120 -20.43 -7.42 -11.02
CA LYS A 120 -20.29 -6.84 -9.67
C LYS A 120 -21.41 -5.84 -9.44
N ASN A 121 -22.17 -6.01 -8.37
CA ASN A 121 -23.23 -5.09 -7.98
C ASN A 121 -22.63 -3.90 -7.20
N PRO A 122 -22.72 -2.65 -7.69
CA PRO A 122 -22.11 -1.48 -7.05
C PRO A 122 -22.84 -1.10 -5.76
N ILE A 123 -24.11 -1.45 -5.59
CA ILE A 123 -24.85 -1.25 -4.33
C ILE A 123 -24.32 -2.19 -3.26
N GLN A 124 -24.07 -3.45 -3.59
CA GLN A 124 -23.44 -4.40 -2.66
C GLN A 124 -22.03 -3.92 -2.28
N GLN A 125 -21.26 -3.40 -3.24
CA GLN A 125 -19.95 -2.80 -2.95
C GLN A 125 -20.07 -1.59 -1.99
N CYS A 126 -21.02 -0.69 -2.21
CA CYS A 126 -21.29 0.44 -1.33
C CYS A 126 -21.71 -0.01 0.09
N LYS A 127 -22.51 -1.08 0.21
CA LYS A 127 -22.92 -1.67 1.50
C LYS A 127 -21.72 -2.28 2.22
N PHE A 128 -20.90 -3.05 1.50
CA PHE A 128 -19.66 -3.62 2.02
C PHE A 128 -18.72 -2.52 2.54
N HIS A 129 -18.41 -1.50 1.71
CA HIS A 129 -17.58 -0.37 2.12
C HIS A 129 -18.11 0.35 3.36
N ASN A 130 -19.44 0.52 3.47
CA ASN A 130 -20.06 1.10 4.67
C ASN A 130 -19.79 0.27 5.93
N GLN A 131 -19.96 -1.05 5.83
CA GLN A 131 -19.75 -1.99 6.94
C GLN A 131 -18.28 -2.01 7.38
N VAL A 132 -17.35 -2.21 6.45
CA VAL A 132 -15.92 -2.29 6.81
C VAL A 132 -15.35 -0.96 7.25
N PHE A 133 -15.84 0.17 6.71
CA PHE A 133 -15.43 1.49 7.19
C PHE A 133 -15.95 1.79 8.60
N LYS A 134 -17.17 1.36 8.93
CA LYS A 134 -17.68 1.41 10.31
C LYS A 134 -16.83 0.59 11.25
N GLN A 135 -16.47 -0.64 10.86
CA GLN A 135 -15.58 -1.47 11.65
C GLN A 135 -14.23 -0.78 11.87
N TRP A 136 -13.61 -0.25 10.81
CA TRP A 136 -12.35 0.48 10.91
C TRP A 136 -12.45 1.68 11.85
N LEU A 137 -13.53 2.46 11.79
CA LEU A 137 -13.74 3.59 12.72
C LEU A 137 -13.92 3.13 14.16
N LYS A 138 -14.64 2.02 14.39
CA LYS A 138 -14.82 1.42 15.73
C LYS A 138 -13.47 1.06 16.36
N ASP A 139 -12.54 0.57 15.56
CA ASP A 139 -11.21 0.15 16.03
C ASP A 139 -10.25 1.34 16.25
N ASN A 140 -10.58 2.52 15.70
CA ASN A 140 -9.68 3.69 15.69
C ASN A 140 -10.20 4.91 16.47
N LEU A 141 -11.45 4.88 16.95
CA LEU A 141 -12.08 5.94 17.74
C LEU A 141 -12.48 5.44 19.13
N SER A 142 -12.75 6.37 20.06
CA SER A 142 -13.42 5.99 21.31
C SER A 142 -14.84 5.49 21.03
N GLN A 143 -15.43 4.72 21.96
CA GLN A 143 -16.80 4.22 21.79
C GLN A 143 -17.83 5.35 21.59
N GLU A 144 -17.68 6.46 22.32
CA GLU A 144 -18.56 7.63 22.20
C GLU A 144 -18.43 8.30 20.83
N GLU A 145 -17.18 8.53 20.40
CA GLU A 145 -16.88 9.14 19.09
C GLU A 145 -17.39 8.27 17.94
N PHE A 146 -17.18 6.95 18.04
CA PHE A 146 -17.69 5.99 17.06
C PHE A 146 -19.23 6.03 16.99
N HIS A 147 -19.92 6.02 18.14
CA HIS A 147 -21.38 6.05 18.17
C HIS A 147 -21.98 7.31 17.54
N ILE A 148 -21.26 8.44 17.61
CA ILE A 148 -21.63 9.66 16.90
C ILE A 148 -21.32 9.52 15.41
N ALA A 149 -20.11 9.09 15.06
CA ALA A 149 -19.65 9.00 13.67
C ALA A 149 -20.48 8.02 12.83
N GLU A 150 -20.82 6.85 13.36
CA GLU A 150 -21.49 5.76 12.62
C GLU A 150 -22.86 6.16 12.06
N LYS A 151 -23.57 7.06 12.76
CA LYS A 151 -24.89 7.59 12.36
C LYS A 151 -24.81 8.59 11.21
N HIS A 152 -23.62 9.07 10.92
CA HIS A 152 -23.35 10.10 9.92
C HIS A 152 -22.64 9.56 8.68
N ILE A 153 -22.37 8.26 8.60
CA ILE A 153 -21.79 7.63 7.42
C ILE A 153 -22.87 7.37 6.38
N GLN A 154 -22.63 7.80 5.15
CA GLN A 154 -23.55 7.64 4.04
C GLN A 154 -22.79 7.23 2.78
N SER A 155 -23.21 6.15 2.14
CA SER A 155 -22.66 5.78 0.83
C SER A 155 -23.30 6.63 -0.28
N LEU A 156 -22.55 6.95 -1.32
CA LEU A 156 -23.00 7.69 -2.50
C LEU A 156 -22.44 7.03 -3.76
N LEU A 157 -23.31 6.59 -4.66
CA LEU A 157 -22.88 6.02 -5.95
C LEU A 157 -22.89 7.11 -7.02
N VAL A 158 -21.77 7.25 -7.74
CA VAL A 158 -21.62 8.22 -8.83
C VAL A 158 -21.37 7.48 -10.14
N LEU A 159 -22.27 7.68 -11.10
CA LEU A 159 -22.12 7.19 -12.46
C LEU A 159 -21.58 8.30 -13.34
N ASN A 160 -20.38 8.14 -13.90
CA ASN A 160 -19.77 9.20 -14.74
C ASN A 160 -20.46 9.32 -16.12
N LYS A 161 -21.03 8.22 -16.60
CA LYS A 161 -21.88 8.15 -17.79
C LYS A 161 -23.02 7.17 -17.48
N GLY A 162 -24.13 7.27 -18.18
CA GLY A 162 -25.25 6.33 -18.04
C GLY A 162 -26.62 7.01 -17.99
N PHE A 163 -27.65 6.23 -18.27
CA PHE A 163 -29.05 6.58 -18.09
C PHE A 163 -29.62 5.56 -17.10
N ILE A 164 -30.19 6.03 -15.99
CA ILE A 164 -30.85 5.13 -15.03
C ILE A 164 -32.34 5.26 -15.28
N ASP A 165 -33.00 4.14 -15.59
CA ASP A 165 -34.45 4.10 -15.49
C ASP A 165 -34.80 3.78 -14.03
N ILE A 166 -35.01 4.84 -13.23
CA ILE A 166 -35.18 4.76 -11.77
C ILE A 166 -36.62 4.37 -11.40
N ASN A 167 -37.43 3.89 -12.34
CA ASN A 167 -38.89 3.94 -12.24
C ASN A 167 -39.50 3.30 -10.98
N GLU A 168 -38.81 2.46 -10.20
CA GLU A 168 -39.38 1.87 -8.97
C GLU A 168 -38.41 1.64 -7.80
N MET A 169 -37.49 2.57 -7.48
CA MET A 169 -36.67 2.42 -6.26
C MET A 169 -36.64 3.67 -5.37
N PRO A 170 -37.05 3.59 -4.08
CA PRO A 170 -36.51 4.49 -3.07
C PRO A 170 -35.07 4.04 -2.81
N PRO A 171 -34.04 4.84 -3.16
CA PRO A 171 -32.69 4.32 -3.17
C PRO A 171 -32.14 4.34 -1.74
N GLU A 172 -32.00 3.17 -1.12
CA GLU A 172 -31.25 3.01 0.14
C GLU A 172 -29.87 3.70 0.08
N ILE A 173 -29.29 3.80 -1.12
CA ILE A 173 -28.04 4.50 -1.42
C ILE A 173 -28.29 5.50 -2.56
N PRO A 174 -28.15 6.81 -2.34
CA PRO A 174 -28.30 7.82 -3.38
C PRO A 174 -27.39 7.56 -4.58
N VAL A 175 -27.94 7.72 -5.79
CA VAL A 175 -27.20 7.61 -7.05
C VAL A 175 -27.20 8.94 -7.77
N ARG A 176 -26.04 9.41 -8.23
CA ARG A 176 -25.87 10.67 -8.97
C ARG A 176 -25.15 10.44 -10.29
N ILE A 177 -25.58 11.18 -11.30
CA ILE A 177 -24.98 11.10 -12.65
C ILE A 177 -24.03 12.30 -12.78
N GLY A 178 -22.73 12.01 -12.84
CA GLY A 178 -21.66 13.01 -12.92
C GLY A 178 -21.23 13.57 -11.56
N GLY A 179 -20.00 14.13 -11.56
CA GLY A 179 -19.39 14.69 -10.36
C GLY A 179 -20.09 15.94 -9.83
N ASP A 180 -20.62 16.80 -10.70
CA ASP A 180 -21.34 18.02 -10.28
C ASP A 180 -22.62 17.69 -9.50
N ALA A 181 -23.39 16.71 -9.97
CA ALA A 181 -24.59 16.25 -9.27
C ALA A 181 -24.25 15.62 -7.91
N ALA A 182 -23.11 14.92 -7.83
CA ALA A 182 -22.59 14.39 -6.57
C ALA A 182 -22.19 15.51 -5.60
N ALA A 183 -21.45 16.52 -6.08
CA ALA A 183 -21.01 17.64 -5.25
C ALA A 183 -22.20 18.48 -4.76
N ASN A 184 -23.18 18.77 -5.61
CA ASN A 184 -24.41 19.45 -5.21
C ASN A 184 -25.18 18.64 -4.16
N TYR A 185 -25.30 17.33 -4.36
CA TYR A 185 -25.95 16.47 -3.37
C TYR A 185 -25.25 16.51 -2.00
N ILE A 186 -23.92 16.41 -1.97
CA ILE A 186 -23.13 16.50 -0.73
C ILE A 186 -23.34 17.85 -0.04
N LYS A 187 -23.30 18.93 -0.82
CA LYS A 187 -23.47 20.31 -0.33
C LYS A 187 -24.86 20.55 0.23
N ASP A 188 -25.89 20.06 -0.45
CA ASP A 188 -27.29 20.30 -0.11
C ASP A 188 -27.81 19.33 0.97
N THR A 189 -27.02 18.31 1.33
CA THR A 189 -27.37 17.38 2.40
C THR A 189 -27.34 18.10 3.76
N PRO A 190 -28.49 18.24 4.44
CA PRO A 190 -28.58 19.00 5.69
C PRO A 190 -27.89 18.27 6.85
N GLY A 191 -27.38 19.04 7.80
CA GLY A 191 -26.84 18.57 9.07
C GLY A 191 -25.61 19.36 9.52
N LYS A 192 -25.46 19.55 10.84
CA LYS A 192 -24.24 20.07 11.49
C LYS A 192 -23.96 19.29 12.77
N ASN A 193 -23.97 17.97 12.62
CA ASN A 193 -24.06 17.05 13.75
C ASN A 193 -22.70 16.43 14.10
N LEU A 194 -21.70 16.59 13.24
CA LEU A 194 -20.31 16.26 13.54
C LEU A 194 -19.58 17.53 14.01
N SER A 195 -18.94 17.45 15.17
CA SER A 195 -18.09 18.53 15.68
C SER A 195 -16.82 18.65 14.83
N GLU A 196 -16.25 19.85 14.79
CA GLU A 196 -15.00 20.10 14.04
C GLU A 196 -13.84 19.28 14.63
N ASP A 197 -13.83 19.07 15.94
CA ASP A 197 -12.85 18.23 16.64
C ASP A 197 -12.96 16.76 16.20
N LEU A 198 -14.17 16.21 16.15
CA LEU A 198 -14.38 14.82 15.69
C LEU A 198 -13.99 14.68 14.21
N ILE A 199 -14.32 15.65 13.37
CA ILE A 199 -13.91 15.68 11.96
C ILE A 199 -12.39 15.70 11.84
N ALA A 200 -11.71 16.56 12.61
CA ALA A 200 -10.26 16.66 12.62
C ALA A 200 -9.62 15.35 13.07
N LYS A 201 -10.14 14.72 14.13
CA LYS A 201 -9.66 13.45 14.66
C LYS A 201 -9.85 12.30 13.67
N ILE A 202 -11.03 12.19 13.04
CA ILE A 202 -11.28 11.19 11.99
C ILE A 202 -10.30 11.38 10.83
N ALA A 203 -10.12 12.62 10.37
CA ALA A 203 -9.18 12.93 9.30
C ALA A 203 -7.75 12.57 9.67
N GLU A 204 -7.31 12.88 10.90
CA GLU A 204 -5.99 12.50 11.42
C GLU A 204 -5.80 10.98 11.44
N LYS A 205 -6.77 10.22 11.96
CA LYS A 205 -6.73 8.75 11.96
C LYS A 205 -6.63 8.19 10.56
N ILE A 206 -7.35 8.75 9.58
CA ILE A 206 -7.28 8.30 8.19
C ILE A 206 -5.93 8.66 7.56
N MET A 207 -5.42 9.87 7.79
CA MET A 207 -4.11 10.30 7.29
C MET A 207 -3.00 9.38 7.77
N ASN A 208 -3.06 9.01 9.05
CA ASN A 208 -2.07 8.18 9.71
C ASN A 208 -2.46 6.69 9.75
N ALA A 209 -3.39 6.24 8.89
CA ALA A 209 -3.78 4.84 8.85
C ALA A 209 -2.55 3.96 8.51
N GLU A 210 -2.24 3.04 9.41
CA GLU A 210 -1.15 2.07 9.25
C GLU A 210 -1.71 0.68 8.94
N LEU A 211 -0.81 -0.23 8.56
CA LEU A 211 -1.13 -1.64 8.46
C LEU A 211 -1.48 -2.18 9.83
N LEU A 212 -2.36 -3.17 9.87
CA LEU A 212 -2.59 -3.91 11.10
C LEU A 212 -1.29 -4.61 11.50
N ASP A 213 -0.98 -4.57 12.79
CA ASP A 213 -0.08 -5.57 13.37
C ASP A 213 -0.85 -6.89 13.35
N HIS A 214 -0.56 -7.74 12.35
CA HIS A 214 -1.29 -8.99 12.15
C HIS A 214 -1.18 -9.91 13.37
N TYR A 215 -0.04 -9.91 14.05
CA TYR A 215 0.15 -10.71 15.25
C TYR A 215 -0.77 -10.23 16.37
N LYS A 216 -0.69 -8.94 16.69
CA LYS A 216 -1.52 -8.34 17.73
C LYS A 216 -3.01 -8.49 17.40
N TRP A 217 -3.41 -8.27 16.15
CA TRP A 217 -4.80 -8.39 15.73
C TRP A 217 -5.33 -9.82 15.93
N VAL A 218 -4.57 -10.83 15.50
CA VAL A 218 -4.97 -12.24 15.66
C VAL A 218 -5.03 -12.59 17.14
N HIS A 219 -4.07 -12.15 17.95
CA HIS A 219 -4.08 -12.39 19.40
C HIS A 219 -5.29 -11.73 20.10
N ASP A 220 -5.64 -10.50 19.69
CA ASP A 220 -6.71 -9.73 20.34
C ASP A 220 -8.12 -10.12 19.85
N ASN A 221 -8.25 -10.74 18.67
CA ASN A 221 -9.54 -11.01 18.02
C ASN A 221 -9.81 -12.50 17.72
N CYS A 222 -8.83 -13.38 17.94
CA CYS A 222 -9.01 -14.82 17.81
C CYS A 222 -8.68 -15.49 19.14
N ASP A 223 -9.50 -16.44 19.57
CA ASP A 223 -9.15 -17.35 20.66
C ASP A 223 -8.06 -18.32 20.16
N ILE A 224 -6.79 -17.90 20.18
CA ILE A 224 -5.69 -18.71 19.64
C ILE A 224 -5.21 -19.72 20.69
N MET A 225 -5.91 -20.85 20.79
CA MET A 225 -5.22 -22.13 20.92
C MET A 225 -5.58 -22.95 19.68
N ASP A 226 -4.75 -22.91 18.64
CA ASP A 226 -4.92 -23.80 17.48
C ASP A 226 -4.41 -25.21 17.89
N VAL A 227 -5.23 -25.89 18.70
CA VAL A 227 -5.03 -27.31 19.06
C VAL A 227 -5.55 -28.12 17.88
N ARG A 228 -4.64 -28.69 17.09
CA ARG A 228 -5.02 -29.60 16.01
C ARG A 228 -4.81 -31.04 16.47
N MET A 229 -5.83 -31.87 16.25
CA MET A 229 -5.73 -33.31 16.47
C MET A 229 -5.21 -34.00 15.21
N VAL A 230 -4.13 -34.76 15.35
CA VAL A 230 -3.60 -35.63 14.29
C VAL A 230 -4.12 -37.04 14.53
N TYR A 231 -4.74 -37.66 13.52
CA TYR A 231 -5.28 -39.02 13.59
C TYR A 231 -4.46 -39.96 12.69
N ILE A 232 -4.13 -41.14 13.22
CA ILE A 232 -3.25 -42.13 12.57
C ILE A 232 -3.90 -43.51 12.71
N TYR A 233 -4.33 -44.09 11.60
CA TYR A 233 -4.99 -45.41 11.56
C TYR A 233 -3.99 -46.53 11.23
N GLU A 234 -2.86 -46.53 11.94
CA GLU A 234 -1.78 -47.51 11.80
C GLU A 234 -1.37 -48.06 13.18
N ASN A 235 -0.30 -48.87 13.22
CA ASN A 235 0.25 -49.37 14.47
C ASN A 235 0.90 -48.25 15.32
N GLU A 236 1.10 -48.54 16.60
CA GLU A 236 1.64 -47.59 17.58
C GLU A 236 3.03 -47.05 17.18
N GLU A 237 3.87 -47.91 16.59
CA GLU A 237 5.22 -47.54 16.18
C GLU A 237 5.20 -46.47 15.08
N THR A 238 4.36 -46.64 14.04
CA THR A 238 4.18 -45.62 13.01
C THR A 238 3.63 -44.32 13.61
N ALA A 239 2.66 -44.42 14.52
CA ALA A 239 2.04 -43.25 15.14
C ALA A 239 3.05 -42.43 15.97
N GLU A 240 3.92 -43.11 16.71
CA GLU A 240 4.98 -42.50 17.51
C GLU A 240 6.10 -41.90 16.63
N GLN A 241 6.43 -42.51 15.49
CA GLN A 241 7.37 -41.94 14.52
C GLN A 241 6.83 -40.63 13.94
N ILE A 242 5.56 -40.60 13.55
CA ILE A 242 4.90 -39.38 13.05
C ILE A 242 4.87 -38.31 14.15
N ARG A 243 4.51 -38.67 15.40
CA ARG A 243 4.52 -37.76 16.55
C ARG A 243 5.91 -37.13 16.78
N LYS A 244 6.97 -37.94 16.76
CA LYS A 244 8.36 -37.45 16.88
C LYS A 244 8.77 -36.56 15.72
N SER A 245 8.24 -36.78 14.51
CA SER A 245 8.51 -35.88 13.37
C SER A 245 7.99 -34.46 13.60
N TYR A 246 6.88 -34.29 14.32
CA TYR A 246 6.37 -32.98 14.71
C TYR A 246 7.21 -32.36 15.84
N LEU A 247 7.64 -33.15 16.83
CA LEU A 247 8.59 -32.68 17.85
C LEU A 247 9.90 -32.16 17.21
N ASN A 248 10.45 -32.90 16.25
CA ASN A 248 11.67 -32.50 15.52
C ASN A 248 11.49 -31.23 14.68
N LYS A 249 10.26 -30.89 14.32
CA LYS A 249 9.92 -29.62 13.65
C LYS A 249 9.62 -28.49 14.65
N ASN A 250 9.90 -28.70 15.94
CA ASN A 250 9.67 -27.77 17.05
C ASN A 250 8.17 -27.42 17.30
N TYR A 251 7.26 -28.38 17.09
CA TYR A 251 5.87 -28.23 17.55
C TYR A 251 5.75 -28.63 19.03
N ARG A 252 4.84 -28.01 19.77
CA ARG A 252 4.39 -28.59 21.06
C ARG A 252 3.44 -29.72 20.72
N VAL A 253 3.73 -30.91 21.21
CA VAL A 253 3.00 -32.13 20.84
C VAL A 253 2.55 -32.82 22.11
N GLY A 254 1.25 -33.10 22.19
CA GLY A 254 0.63 -33.83 23.30
C GLY A 254 1.01 -35.31 23.33
N ASN A 255 0.46 -36.01 24.31
CA ASN A 255 0.64 -37.47 24.42
C ASN A 255 -0.09 -38.20 23.30
N LEU A 256 0.43 -39.37 22.93
CA LEU A 256 -0.25 -40.29 22.04
C LEU A 256 -1.41 -40.97 22.79
N ASN A 257 -2.61 -40.90 22.23
CA ASN A 257 -3.83 -41.47 22.79
C ASN A 257 -4.42 -42.49 21.81
N VAL A 258 -5.09 -43.52 22.33
CA VAL A 258 -5.81 -44.51 21.51
C VAL A 258 -7.18 -43.95 21.14
N ILE A 259 -7.58 -44.09 19.86
CA ILE A 259 -8.91 -43.71 19.40
C ILE A 259 -9.92 -44.75 19.90
N GLU A 260 -11.06 -44.30 20.46
CA GLU A 260 -12.15 -45.19 20.90
C GLU A 260 -12.50 -46.22 19.81
N GLY A 261 -12.50 -47.50 20.19
CA GLY A 261 -12.69 -48.63 19.28
C GLY A 261 -11.41 -49.31 18.78
N ASN A 262 -10.22 -48.90 19.26
CA ASN A 262 -8.90 -49.49 18.91
C ASN A 262 -8.56 -49.43 17.41
N ILE A 263 -9.10 -48.45 16.69
CA ILE A 263 -8.93 -48.35 15.23
C ILE A 263 -7.70 -47.47 14.85
N GLY A 264 -7.02 -46.87 15.83
CA GLY A 264 -5.83 -46.05 15.60
C GLY A 264 -5.41 -45.22 16.81
N TYR A 265 -4.55 -44.23 16.55
CA TYR A 265 -3.96 -43.34 17.54
C TYR A 265 -4.17 -41.87 17.16
N CYS A 266 -4.15 -40.99 18.15
CA CYS A 266 -4.17 -39.55 17.92
C CYS A 266 -3.31 -38.78 18.92
N PHE A 267 -2.91 -37.57 18.57
CA PHE A 267 -2.24 -36.64 19.49
C PHE A 267 -2.54 -35.19 19.11
N GLU A 268 -2.44 -34.31 20.10
CA GLU A 268 -2.59 -32.87 19.92
C GLU A 268 -1.27 -32.26 19.41
N ILE A 269 -1.36 -31.31 18.49
CA ILE A 269 -0.29 -30.37 18.22
C ILE A 269 -0.75 -28.96 18.54
N THR A 270 0.13 -28.20 19.19
CA THR A 270 -0.03 -26.76 19.42
C THR A 270 1.12 -26.06 18.72
N GLN A 271 0.79 -25.11 17.85
CA GLN A 271 1.77 -24.41 17.02
C GLN A 271 1.95 -22.97 17.49
N ASP A 272 3.21 -22.52 17.62
CA ASP A 272 3.52 -21.09 17.63
C ASP A 272 3.34 -20.58 16.19
N LEU A 273 2.25 -19.84 15.94
CA LEU A 273 1.93 -19.23 14.64
C LEU A 273 3.05 -18.32 14.09
N GLU A 274 3.96 -17.84 14.95
CA GLU A 274 5.16 -17.06 14.57
C GLU A 274 5.94 -17.70 13.40
N LYS A 275 6.08 -19.03 13.38
CA LYS A 275 6.89 -19.73 12.35
C LYS A 275 6.19 -19.89 10.99
N GLU A 276 4.86 -19.88 10.95
CA GLU A 276 4.12 -19.97 9.68
C GLU A 276 3.99 -18.62 8.99
N PHE A 277 3.75 -17.55 9.75
CA PHE A 277 3.72 -16.19 9.21
C PHE A 277 5.09 -15.74 8.69
N SER A 278 6.17 -16.07 9.39
CA SER A 278 7.56 -15.79 8.95
C SER A 278 7.93 -16.45 7.61
N ARG A 279 7.27 -17.55 7.23
CA ARG A 279 7.55 -18.28 5.98
C ARG A 279 6.80 -17.71 4.76
N GLN A 280 5.68 -17.03 4.96
CA GLN A 280 4.88 -16.48 3.85
C GLN A 280 5.35 -15.09 3.41
N VAL A 281 6.19 -14.42 4.22
CA VAL A 281 6.79 -13.12 3.92
C VAL A 281 8.21 -13.34 3.35
N LYS A 282 8.32 -13.78 2.10
CA LYS A 282 9.54 -13.60 1.30
C LYS A 282 9.21 -12.79 0.04
N PRO A 283 9.74 -11.56 -0.12
CA PRO A 283 9.61 -10.83 -1.37
C PRO A 283 10.59 -11.40 -2.40
N GLN A 284 10.08 -11.89 -3.53
CA GLN A 284 10.90 -12.18 -4.71
C GLN A 284 11.00 -10.93 -5.59
N THR A 285 12.24 -10.54 -5.91
CA THR A 285 12.60 -9.36 -6.72
C THR A 285 12.80 -9.66 -8.21
N SER A 286 12.68 -8.57 -8.99
CA SER A 286 12.96 -8.36 -10.44
C SER A 286 11.90 -8.90 -11.42
N ILE A 287 11.46 -8.20 -12.47
CA ILE A 287 12.22 -7.51 -13.53
C ILE A 287 11.45 -6.26 -14.05
N VAL A 288 12.17 -5.16 -14.27
CA VAL A 288 11.76 -4.00 -15.07
C VAL A 288 12.65 -4.00 -16.32
N ASN A 289 12.08 -4.06 -17.53
CA ASN A 289 12.73 -3.55 -18.75
C ASN A 289 11.85 -3.47 -20.03
N THR A 290 10.55 -3.77 -20.00
CA THR A 290 9.73 -3.86 -21.23
C THR A 290 8.99 -2.56 -21.64
N PHE A 291 9.15 -1.47 -20.88
CA PHE A 291 8.32 -0.26 -21.07
C PHE A 291 8.86 0.72 -22.12
N PHE A 292 10.19 0.84 -22.27
CA PHE A 292 10.79 1.84 -23.17
C PHE A 292 10.90 1.40 -24.64
N GLU A 293 10.92 0.10 -24.93
CA GLU A 293 10.98 -0.38 -26.32
C GLU A 293 9.65 -0.21 -27.09
N ASN A 294 8.53 -0.18 -26.37
CA ASN A 294 7.19 -0.16 -26.98
C ASN A 294 6.70 1.25 -27.40
N ILE A 295 7.26 2.31 -26.84
CA ILE A 295 6.90 3.70 -27.21
C ILE A 295 7.45 4.04 -28.61
N ASN A 296 8.63 3.53 -28.97
CA ASN A 296 9.25 3.77 -30.28
C ASN A 296 8.53 3.05 -31.43
N TYR A 297 7.78 1.98 -31.15
CA TYR A 297 7.02 1.23 -32.15
C TYR A 297 5.72 1.96 -32.56
N ILE A 298 5.06 2.62 -31.60
CA ILE A 298 3.78 3.31 -31.82
C ILE A 298 3.95 4.57 -32.68
N ILE A 299 5.10 5.24 -32.58
CA ILE A 299 5.39 6.47 -33.33
C ILE A 299 5.53 6.22 -34.85
N ARG A 300 5.78 4.98 -35.29
CA ARG A 300 6.07 4.66 -36.71
C ARG A 300 4.85 4.42 -37.61
N LYS A 301 3.61 4.31 -37.11
CA LYS A 301 2.51 3.68 -37.89
C LYS A 301 1.28 4.55 -38.25
N SER A 302 1.26 5.86 -37.99
CA SER A 302 0.09 6.71 -38.25
C SER A 302 0.30 7.73 -39.38
N SER A 303 -0.69 7.89 -40.26
CA SER A 303 -0.56 8.75 -41.45
C SER A 303 -0.55 10.25 -41.09
N PHE A 304 0.43 10.95 -41.68
CA PHE A 304 0.86 12.32 -41.37
C PHE A 304 -0.28 13.36 -41.29
N LYS A 305 -1.37 13.18 -42.05
CA LYS A 305 -2.52 14.11 -42.06
C LYS A 305 -3.46 13.98 -40.86
N LYS A 306 -3.61 12.78 -40.27
CA LYS A 306 -4.37 12.59 -39.01
C LYS A 306 -3.58 13.05 -37.79
N MET A 307 -2.25 13.00 -37.89
CA MET A 307 -1.33 13.47 -36.85
C MET A 307 -1.44 14.98 -36.60
N ILE A 308 -1.53 15.79 -37.66
CA ILE A 308 -1.57 17.26 -37.53
C ILE A 308 -2.87 17.74 -36.87
N VAL A 309 -4.02 17.16 -37.22
CA VAL A 309 -5.32 17.54 -36.62
C VAL A 309 -5.40 17.14 -35.15
N ILE A 310 -4.87 15.96 -34.80
CA ILE A 310 -4.79 15.52 -33.40
C ILE A 310 -3.77 16.37 -32.63
N ILE A 311 -2.63 16.74 -33.22
CA ILE A 311 -1.66 17.63 -32.59
C ILE A 311 -2.27 19.01 -32.33
N VAL A 312 -3.03 19.60 -33.27
CA VAL A 312 -3.66 20.91 -33.07
C VAL A 312 -4.77 20.85 -32.01
N ILE A 313 -5.60 19.81 -31.99
CA ILE A 313 -6.64 19.63 -30.96
C ILE A 313 -6.02 19.36 -29.59
N VAL A 314 -4.97 18.53 -29.53
CA VAL A 314 -4.18 18.28 -28.31
C VAL A 314 -3.45 19.55 -27.89
N PHE A 315 -2.95 20.39 -28.80
CA PHE A 315 -2.27 21.65 -28.46
C PHE A 315 -3.24 22.72 -27.96
N ILE A 316 -4.45 22.80 -28.52
CA ILE A 316 -5.51 23.72 -28.04
C ILE A 316 -5.99 23.28 -26.64
N LEU A 317 -6.28 21.98 -26.47
CA LEU A 317 -6.64 21.40 -25.17
C LEU A 317 -5.50 21.50 -24.16
N HIS A 318 -4.27 21.20 -24.57
CA HIS A 318 -3.07 21.31 -23.74
C HIS A 318 -2.77 22.77 -23.41
N SER A 319 -3.02 23.76 -24.26
CA SER A 319 -2.79 25.18 -23.92
C SER A 319 -3.80 25.73 -22.91
N GLY A 320 -5.07 25.29 -22.99
CA GLY A 320 -6.10 25.63 -22.00
C GLY A 320 -5.86 24.91 -20.67
N ILE A 321 -5.51 23.63 -20.74
CA ILE A 321 -5.19 22.79 -19.59
C ILE A 321 -3.86 23.22 -18.95
N THR A 322 -2.82 23.59 -19.69
CA THR A 322 -1.55 24.10 -19.14
C THR A 322 -1.67 25.50 -18.58
N LYS A 323 -2.55 26.36 -19.09
CA LYS A 323 -2.86 27.63 -18.40
C LYS A 323 -3.56 27.38 -17.07
N LEU A 324 -4.51 26.44 -17.03
CA LEU A 324 -5.19 26.03 -15.80
C LEU A 324 -4.21 25.35 -14.82
N PHE A 325 -3.38 24.43 -15.29
CA PHE A 325 -2.32 23.78 -14.52
C PHE A 325 -1.23 24.76 -14.12
N ASN A 326 -0.90 25.79 -14.89
CA ASN A 326 0.06 26.81 -14.47
C ASN A 326 -0.54 27.72 -13.39
N VAL A 327 -1.84 28.03 -13.44
CA VAL A 327 -2.51 28.77 -12.36
C VAL A 327 -2.62 27.92 -11.09
N ILE A 328 -2.96 26.63 -11.24
CA ILE A 328 -3.05 25.66 -10.14
C ILE A 328 -1.66 25.35 -9.57
N ASN A 329 -0.67 25.05 -10.40
CA ASN A 329 0.71 24.78 -9.99
C ASN A 329 1.36 26.01 -9.38
N LYS A 330 1.15 27.22 -9.91
CA LYS A 330 1.71 28.45 -9.32
C LYS A 330 1.04 28.82 -7.99
N ALA A 331 -0.24 28.47 -7.80
CA ALA A 331 -0.94 28.58 -6.53
C ALA A 331 -0.55 27.47 -5.52
N LEU A 332 -0.15 26.29 -6.02
CA LEU A 332 0.34 25.17 -5.21
C LEU A 332 1.82 25.37 -4.84
N GLU A 333 2.70 25.76 -5.76
CA GLU A 333 4.14 26.06 -5.56
C GLU A 333 4.37 27.16 -4.52
N TYR A 334 3.58 28.25 -4.57
CA TYR A 334 3.69 29.35 -3.61
C TYR A 334 3.32 28.94 -2.18
N LYS A 335 2.60 27.81 -2.01
CA LYS A 335 2.23 27.23 -0.71
C LYS A 335 3.08 26.01 -0.35
N TYR A 336 3.70 25.37 -1.33
CA TYR A 336 4.53 24.17 -1.21
C TYR A 336 5.96 24.50 -0.78
N LEU A 337 6.56 25.56 -1.32
CA LEU A 337 7.97 25.89 -1.08
C LEU A 337 8.31 26.30 0.37
N GLU A 338 7.32 26.70 1.18
CA GLU A 338 7.53 26.98 2.61
C GLU A 338 7.40 25.75 3.52
N THR A 339 6.86 24.63 3.02
CA THR A 339 6.53 23.46 3.87
C THR A 339 7.26 22.16 3.49
N GLU A 340 7.87 22.07 2.30
CA GLU A 340 8.41 20.80 1.78
C GLU A 340 9.93 20.59 1.93
N LYS A 341 10.67 21.49 2.58
CA LYS A 341 12.11 21.27 2.78
C LYS A 341 12.47 20.20 3.81
N GLU A 342 11.50 19.62 4.52
CA GLU A 342 11.79 18.68 5.62
C GLU A 342 11.15 17.28 5.54
N VAL A 343 10.24 16.97 4.61
CA VAL A 343 9.50 15.68 4.68
C VAL A 343 9.22 15.07 3.30
N GLU A 344 10.22 14.49 2.64
CA GLU A 344 10.03 13.34 1.73
C GLU A 344 11.39 12.74 1.32
N ALA A 345 12.02 12.03 2.26
CA ALA A 345 12.87 10.90 1.92
C ALA A 345 12.22 9.68 2.59
N VAL A 346 11.88 8.65 1.82
CA VAL A 346 11.62 7.33 2.41
C VAL A 346 12.90 6.98 3.16
N VAL A 347 12.87 7.06 4.50
CA VAL A 347 14.03 6.79 5.34
C VAL A 347 14.31 5.30 5.23
N GLN A 348 15.08 4.92 4.21
CA GLN A 348 15.69 3.60 4.16
C GLN A 348 16.60 3.52 5.39
N ILE A 349 16.35 2.55 6.25
CA ILE A 349 17.17 2.29 7.44
C ILE A 349 18.37 1.48 6.94
N PRO A 350 19.63 1.91 7.19
CA PRO A 350 20.79 1.13 6.81
C PRO A 350 20.82 -0.18 7.61
N VAL A 351 21.14 -1.28 6.94
CA VAL A 351 21.36 -2.58 7.60
C VAL A 351 22.71 -2.63 8.29
N LEU A 352 23.70 -1.92 7.74
CA LEU A 352 25.04 -1.77 8.29
C LEU A 352 25.46 -0.30 8.13
N GLU A 353 26.09 0.28 9.14
CA GLU A 353 26.60 1.65 9.10
C GLU A 353 27.97 1.76 9.74
N PHE A 354 28.89 2.45 9.09
CA PHE A 354 30.17 2.87 9.65
C PHE A 354 30.11 4.35 9.98
N VAL A 355 30.54 4.73 11.18
CA VAL A 355 30.63 6.13 11.62
C VAL A 355 32.05 6.39 12.11
N VAL A 356 32.78 7.27 11.42
CA VAL A 356 34.13 7.66 11.83
C VAL A 356 34.02 8.69 12.95
N GLY A 357 34.41 8.29 14.16
CA GLY A 357 34.44 9.12 15.35
C GLY A 357 35.64 10.05 15.43
N SER A 358 35.78 10.71 16.58
CA SER A 358 36.91 11.58 16.87
C SER A 358 38.17 10.76 17.17
N TYR A 359 39.33 11.26 16.74
CA TYR A 359 40.64 10.68 17.00
C TYR A 359 41.67 11.76 17.37
N PRO A 360 42.79 11.39 18.02
CA PRO A 360 43.83 12.34 18.40
C PRO A 360 44.46 13.04 17.17
N SER A 361 44.99 14.25 17.36
CA SER A 361 45.49 15.12 16.28
C SER A 361 46.65 14.56 15.46
N ASN A 362 47.32 13.50 15.92
CA ASN A 362 48.37 12.80 15.18
C ASN A 362 47.84 11.71 14.24
N VAL A 363 46.56 11.37 14.31
CA VAL A 363 45.90 10.40 13.43
C VAL A 363 45.29 11.14 12.24
N ARG A 364 45.56 10.65 11.02
CA ARG A 364 45.08 11.28 9.78
C ARG A 364 43.64 10.92 9.42
N GLY A 365 43.02 9.96 10.11
CA GLY A 365 41.69 9.43 9.82
C GLY A 365 41.62 7.91 9.96
N THR A 366 40.51 7.35 9.50
CA THR A 366 40.27 5.90 9.44
C THR A 366 40.38 5.40 8.02
N TYR A 367 41.20 4.38 7.80
CA TYR A 367 41.17 3.64 6.56
C TYR A 367 39.95 2.70 6.50
N ILE A 368 39.10 2.89 5.48
CA ILE A 368 37.93 2.06 5.19
C ILE A 368 38.09 1.47 3.79
N LEU A 369 37.86 0.16 3.68
CA LEU A 369 37.85 -0.59 2.43
C LEU A 369 36.56 -1.41 2.32
N VAL A 370 35.91 -1.29 1.17
CA VAL A 370 34.72 -2.06 0.77
C VAL A 370 35.03 -2.72 -0.58
N LYS A 371 35.08 -4.05 -0.61
CA LYS A 371 35.22 -4.83 -1.84
C LYS A 371 33.97 -5.63 -2.17
N ASP A 372 33.59 -5.56 -3.43
CA ASP A 372 32.51 -6.34 -4.01
C ASP A 372 33.12 -7.33 -5.02
N GLY A 373 33.40 -8.55 -4.55
CA GLY A 373 34.31 -9.47 -5.23
C GLY A 373 35.72 -8.88 -5.34
N ASP A 374 36.29 -8.87 -6.55
CA ASP A 374 37.64 -8.30 -6.78
C ASP A 374 37.65 -6.77 -6.90
N LYS A 375 36.47 -6.13 -6.98
CA LYS A 375 36.37 -4.68 -7.23
C LYS A 375 36.41 -3.89 -5.92
N HIS A 376 37.33 -2.93 -5.84
CA HIS A 376 37.36 -1.95 -4.76
C HIS A 376 36.31 -0.86 -5.02
N ILE A 377 35.29 -0.77 -4.15
CA ILE A 377 34.19 0.19 -4.27
C ILE A 377 34.52 1.47 -3.49
N ILE A 378 35.00 1.29 -2.25
CA ILE A 378 35.50 2.35 -1.38
C ILE A 378 36.88 1.90 -0.91
N ASP A 379 37.89 2.75 -1.05
CA ASP A 379 39.27 2.49 -0.64
C ASP A 379 39.96 3.82 -0.32
N GLY A 380 40.11 4.14 0.97
CA GLY A 380 40.70 5.42 1.35
C GLY A 380 40.72 5.70 2.85
N ILE A 381 41.32 6.84 3.20
CA ILE A 381 41.38 7.36 4.57
C ILE A 381 40.32 8.45 4.72
N PHE A 382 39.42 8.29 5.69
CA PHE A 382 38.26 9.14 5.93
C PHE A 382 38.36 9.88 7.25
N GLN A 383 37.86 11.12 7.27
CA GLN A 383 37.90 11.99 8.44
C GLN A 383 36.72 11.74 9.38
N THR A 384 36.80 12.28 10.60
CA THR A 384 35.66 12.36 11.54
C THR A 384 34.39 12.85 10.86
N ASP A 385 33.25 12.29 11.27
CA ASP A 385 31.90 12.51 10.74
C ASP A 385 31.63 11.91 9.35
N THR A 386 32.61 11.23 8.74
CA THR A 386 32.33 10.39 7.56
C THR A 386 31.45 9.21 7.94
N THR A 387 30.41 8.95 7.14
CA THR A 387 29.56 7.76 7.31
C THR A 387 29.51 6.92 6.05
N VAL A 388 29.53 5.59 6.21
CA VAL A 388 29.27 4.63 5.13
C VAL A 388 28.05 3.81 5.50
N ARG A 389 26.98 3.90 4.70
CA ARG A 389 25.69 3.24 4.97
C ARG A 389 25.39 2.22 3.90
N PHE A 390 25.05 1.00 4.32
CA PHE A 390 24.67 -0.11 3.45
C PHE A 390 23.18 -0.38 3.62
N TYR A 391 22.48 -0.63 2.51
CA TYR A 391 21.04 -0.85 2.49
C TYR A 391 20.68 -2.24 1.96
N GLU A 392 19.48 -2.74 2.30
CA GLU A 392 18.99 -4.06 1.87
C GLU A 392 19.00 -4.24 0.34
N ASP A 393 18.79 -3.16 -0.42
CA ASP A 393 18.81 -3.16 -1.89
C ASP A 393 20.23 -3.12 -2.48
N LYS A 394 21.26 -3.41 -1.66
CA LYS A 394 22.68 -3.41 -2.04
C LYS A 394 23.22 -2.05 -2.50
N LYS A 395 22.53 -0.96 -2.14
CA LYS A 395 23.10 0.39 -2.26
C LYS A 395 24.04 0.69 -1.11
N VAL A 396 25.08 1.47 -1.40
CA VAL A 396 26.01 1.99 -0.40
C VAL A 396 26.12 3.50 -0.57
N HIS A 397 25.84 4.24 0.49
CA HIS A 397 26.03 5.69 0.53
C HIS A 397 27.26 6.03 1.36
N LEU A 398 28.24 6.67 0.73
CA LEU A 398 29.38 7.29 1.39
C LEU A 398 29.08 8.79 1.53
N ARG A 399 28.94 9.26 2.76
CA ARG A 399 28.86 10.70 3.08
C ARG A 399 30.19 11.13 3.69
N LYS A 400 30.93 11.98 3.00
CA LYS A 400 32.21 12.54 3.49
C LYS A 400 31.96 13.65 4.52
N SER A 401 33.01 14.01 5.25
CA SER A 401 32.97 15.05 6.28
C SER A 401 32.62 16.46 5.76
N ASP A 402 32.85 16.73 4.47
CA ASP A 402 32.45 17.99 3.80
C ASP A 402 30.98 18.00 3.36
N GLY A 403 30.26 16.89 3.56
CA GLY A 403 28.86 16.74 3.18
C GLY A 403 28.63 16.16 1.79
N GLU A 404 29.68 15.89 0.99
CA GLU A 404 29.54 15.21 -0.30
C GLU A 404 28.98 13.78 -0.09
N ILE A 405 27.98 13.41 -0.89
CA ILE A 405 27.37 12.07 -0.87
C ILE A 405 27.66 11.37 -2.20
N ILE A 406 28.21 10.16 -2.12
CA ILE A 406 28.51 9.30 -3.25
C ILE A 406 27.73 7.99 -3.08
N GLU A 407 26.99 7.60 -4.11
CA GLU A 407 26.23 6.34 -4.15
C GLU A 407 26.95 5.28 -4.98
N TYR A 408 26.98 4.06 -4.46
CA TYR A 408 27.47 2.87 -5.15
C TYR A 408 26.40 1.77 -5.14
N SER A 409 26.46 0.86 -6.12
CA SER A 409 25.63 -0.34 -6.17
C SER A 409 26.51 -1.58 -6.16
N LEU A 410 26.19 -2.54 -5.28
CA LEU A 410 26.89 -3.81 -5.15
C LEU A 410 26.19 -4.90 -5.96
N ILE A 411 26.95 -5.87 -6.43
CA ILE A 411 26.50 -7.01 -7.22
C ILE A 411 26.39 -8.26 -6.33
N ASN A 412 27.43 -8.55 -5.55
CA ASN A 412 27.48 -9.78 -4.76
C ASN A 412 26.68 -9.66 -3.45
N ASP A 413 26.18 -10.80 -2.96
CA ASP A 413 25.54 -10.89 -1.65
C ASP A 413 26.54 -10.86 -0.49
N ILE A 414 27.80 -11.22 -0.75
CA ILE A 414 28.87 -11.22 0.25
C ILE A 414 29.93 -10.21 -0.18
N ILE A 415 30.28 -9.29 0.71
CA ILE A 415 31.32 -8.28 0.50
C ILE A 415 32.42 -8.38 1.55
N ASP A 416 33.64 -8.00 1.18
CA ASP A 416 34.77 -7.90 2.10
C ASP A 416 34.90 -6.47 2.64
N LEU A 417 35.04 -6.35 3.95
CA LEU A 417 35.08 -5.08 4.66
C LEU A 417 36.33 -5.01 5.52
N LYS A 418 36.97 -3.83 5.55
CA LYS A 418 38.10 -3.56 6.42
C LYS A 418 38.03 -2.15 6.99
N VAL A 419 38.17 -2.04 8.31
CA VAL A 419 38.15 -0.79 9.07
C VAL A 419 39.37 -0.79 9.99
N ALA A 420 40.34 0.08 9.71
CA ALA A 420 41.70 -0.11 10.24
C ALA A 420 41.95 0.39 11.67
N ASN A 421 41.03 1.12 12.31
CA ASN A 421 41.26 1.67 13.64
C ASN A 421 40.03 1.56 14.56
N GLN A 422 40.27 1.73 15.86
CA GLN A 422 39.26 1.72 16.93
C GLN A 422 38.36 2.96 16.96
N TYR A 423 38.61 3.96 16.11
CA TYR A 423 37.87 5.23 16.12
C TYR A 423 36.63 5.19 15.24
N THR A 424 36.27 4.02 14.70
CA THR A 424 35.11 3.87 13.82
C THR A 424 34.15 2.89 14.44
N THR A 425 32.91 3.35 14.65
CA THR A 425 31.82 2.52 15.15
C THR A 425 31.14 1.86 13.97
N ILE A 426 30.91 0.55 14.08
CA ILE A 426 30.18 -0.24 13.10
C ILE A 426 28.84 -0.62 13.74
N ASN A 427 27.73 -0.10 13.21
CA ASN A 427 26.39 -0.37 13.70
C ASN A 427 25.71 -1.41 12.80
N HIS A 428 25.15 -2.46 13.39
CA HIS A 428 24.41 -3.51 12.68
C HIS A 428 23.35 -4.10 13.61
N ASN A 429 22.10 -4.21 13.13
CA ASN A 429 20.96 -4.76 13.88
C ASN A 429 20.78 -4.18 15.32
N GLY A 430 21.12 -2.90 15.52
CA GLY A 430 21.00 -2.23 16.82
C GLY A 430 22.18 -2.46 17.77
N GLU A 431 23.15 -3.28 17.39
CA GLU A 431 24.42 -3.44 18.10
C GLU A 431 25.50 -2.54 17.49
N SER A 432 26.44 -2.12 18.33
CA SER A 432 27.60 -1.31 17.93
C SER A 432 28.88 -2.07 18.23
N TYR A 433 29.73 -2.17 17.22
CA TYR A 433 31.04 -2.81 17.30
C TYR A 433 32.15 -1.79 17.08
N ILE A 434 33.28 -2.03 17.75
CA ILE A 434 34.54 -1.31 17.56
C ILE A 434 35.60 -2.39 17.32
N GLU A 435 36.66 -2.08 16.55
CA GLU A 435 37.78 -3.00 16.28
C GLU A 435 37.47 -4.27 15.44
N LEU A 436 36.36 -4.29 14.68
CA LEU A 436 36.18 -5.30 13.62
C LEU A 436 37.11 -4.97 12.45
N GLY A 437 38.40 -5.30 12.59
CA GLY A 437 39.45 -4.88 11.67
C GLY A 437 39.23 -5.32 10.23
N VAL A 438 38.92 -6.61 10.02
CA VAL A 438 38.61 -7.22 8.73
C VAL A 438 37.49 -8.22 8.94
N PHE A 439 36.45 -8.18 8.12
CA PHE A 439 35.29 -9.06 8.21
C PHE A 439 34.55 -9.11 6.86
N LYS A 440 33.59 -10.01 6.74
CA LYS A 440 32.67 -10.05 5.60
C LYS A 440 31.26 -9.70 6.05
N TYR A 441 30.47 -9.19 5.12
CA TYR A 441 29.04 -8.97 5.35
C TYR A 441 28.23 -9.73 4.31
N ASP A 442 27.23 -10.48 4.78
CA ASP A 442 26.31 -11.24 3.94
C ASP A 442 24.93 -10.56 3.94
N PHE A 443 24.56 -9.95 2.81
CA PHE A 443 23.27 -9.31 2.61
C PHE A 443 22.10 -10.29 2.60
N SER A 444 22.31 -11.55 2.21
CA SER A 444 21.24 -12.56 2.18
C SER A 444 20.88 -13.04 3.58
N LEU A 445 21.85 -13.10 4.49
CA LEU A 445 21.64 -13.47 5.88
C LEU A 445 21.48 -12.26 6.81
N ASN A 446 21.76 -11.06 6.31
CA ASN A 446 21.82 -9.82 7.09
C ASN A 446 22.75 -9.96 8.30
N ASP A 447 23.96 -10.49 8.08
CA ASP A 447 24.86 -10.90 9.16
C ASP A 447 26.34 -10.57 8.89
N ILE A 448 27.10 -10.35 9.98
CA ILE A 448 28.55 -10.13 9.95
C ILE A 448 29.26 -11.48 10.09
N ILE A 449 30.04 -11.85 9.08
CA ILE A 449 30.85 -13.06 9.08
C ILE A 449 32.27 -12.67 9.50
N LYS A 450 32.69 -13.12 10.69
CA LYS A 450 34.01 -12.84 11.28
C LYS A 450 35.10 -13.75 10.75
#